data_AF-A0A1N7C9V5-F1
#
_entry.id   AF-A0A1N7C9V5-F1
#
_cell.length_a   1.000
_cell.length_b   1.000
_cell.length_c   1.000
_cell.angle_alpha   90.00
_cell.angle_beta   90.00
_cell.angle_gamma   90.00
#
_symmetry.space_group_name_H-M   'P 1'
#
loop_
_entity.id
_entity.type
_entity.pdbx_description
1 polymer ?
#
loop_
_entity_poly.entity_id
_entity_poly.type
_entity_poly.pdbx_seq_one_letter_code
_entity_poly.pdbx_strand_id
1 'polypeptide(L)'
;MIGPGRRVTMGAMTTPNLPYRWNLIRPDPLGTLLDGRPEPDLPYLDDLVECGAKVLARSGDGDVHFVGRSADSIFDLLSSTLSATSRPDRVRLLPFSYRFEEPPRPHEIRRLRVNLHAMGVSPHVLARRRRPIVFADLVHRGYTFTHFYELLRDWIDDEHEAWEVIRLKLRFVGITERGKTSPKTWRWWQDCAWTAELPRSGVTNVSVDRFFWFYLGDHQKKLTLSFRPTRWADETVARPRHDEKTLDALTEAVAVVERGRTPEVRTALARLMAREPSFAEPWLRSLTLELRHGTPSRRHHVRRGSRGTR
;
A
#
# COMPACT_ATOMS: atom_id res chain seq x y z
N MET A 1 27.16 -32.41 -33.11
CA MET A 1 25.69 -32.29 -33.27
C MET A 1 25.10 -31.88 -31.94
N ILE A 2 24.80 -30.60 -31.78
CA ILE A 2 24.24 -29.99 -30.57
C ILE A 2 22.78 -29.68 -30.91
N GLY A 3 21.84 -30.29 -30.17
CA GLY A 3 20.41 -30.16 -30.43
C GLY A 3 19.92 -28.72 -30.24
N PRO A 4 18.99 -28.24 -31.08
CA PRO A 4 18.50 -26.87 -30.97
C PRO A 4 17.65 -26.74 -29.69
N GLY A 5 18.03 -25.76 -28.88
CA GLY A 5 17.38 -25.43 -27.62
C GLY A 5 15.88 -25.16 -27.81
N ARG A 6 15.07 -25.79 -26.94
CA ARG A 6 13.69 -25.38 -26.67
C ARG A 6 13.71 -23.90 -26.24
N ARG A 7 13.36 -23.00 -27.16
CA ARG A 7 12.82 -21.70 -26.77
C ARG A 7 11.52 -21.98 -26.04
N VAL A 8 11.50 -21.74 -24.74
CA VAL A 8 10.27 -21.54 -24.00
C VAL A 8 9.63 -20.30 -24.61
N THR A 9 8.63 -20.49 -25.45
CA THR A 9 7.74 -19.43 -25.90
C THR A 9 7.07 -18.88 -24.66
N MET A 10 7.49 -17.68 -24.21
CA MET A 10 6.65 -16.87 -23.33
C MET A 10 5.30 -16.74 -24.03
N GLY A 11 4.28 -17.41 -23.50
CA GLY A 11 2.89 -17.19 -23.92
C GLY A 11 2.60 -15.70 -23.89
N ALA A 12 1.86 -15.20 -24.88
CA ALA A 12 1.48 -13.80 -25.01
C ALA A 12 1.17 -13.20 -23.64
N MET A 13 1.96 -12.21 -23.21
CA MET A 13 1.77 -11.56 -21.91
C MET A 13 0.35 -11.02 -21.88
N THR A 14 -0.51 -11.66 -21.09
CA THR A 14 -1.90 -11.25 -20.99
C THR A 14 -1.93 -9.91 -20.29
N THR A 15 -2.51 -8.88 -20.90
CA THR A 15 -2.62 -7.55 -20.29
C THR A 15 -3.37 -7.64 -18.95
N PRO A 16 -2.85 -7.02 -17.88
CA PRO A 16 -3.53 -7.02 -16.59
C PRO A 16 -4.78 -6.13 -16.63
N ASN A 17 -5.83 -6.55 -15.92
CA ASN A 17 -7.05 -5.79 -15.75
C ASN A 17 -6.99 -5.08 -14.40
N LEU A 18 -6.33 -3.93 -14.35
CA LEU A 18 -6.21 -3.15 -13.11
C LEU A 18 -7.30 -2.08 -13.07
N PRO A 19 -7.98 -1.89 -11.91
CA PRO A 19 -8.89 -0.78 -11.74
C PRO A 19 -8.20 0.56 -12.05
N TYR A 20 -8.84 1.39 -12.85
CA TYR A 20 -8.34 2.72 -13.15
C TYR A 20 -8.20 3.52 -11.86
N ARG A 21 -7.03 4.15 -11.69
CA ARG A 21 -6.76 5.08 -10.60
C ARG A 21 -6.02 6.30 -11.15
N TRP A 22 -6.60 7.49 -10.97
CA TRP A 22 -5.90 8.75 -11.26
C TRP A 22 -4.58 8.82 -10.51
N ASN A 23 -3.51 9.19 -11.22
CA ASN A 23 -2.24 9.54 -10.60
C ASN A 23 -2.33 10.98 -10.09
N LEU A 24 -2.48 11.15 -8.78
CA LEU A 24 -2.60 12.47 -8.16
C LEU A 24 -1.24 13.06 -7.77
N ILE A 25 -0.18 12.25 -7.77
CA ILE A 25 1.18 12.69 -7.38
C ILE A 25 1.88 13.39 -8.53
N ARG A 26 1.83 12.76 -9.71
CA ARG A 26 2.11 13.42 -10.99
C ARG A 26 0.73 13.64 -11.62
N PRO A 27 0.09 14.78 -11.35
CA PRO A 27 -1.31 14.95 -11.69
C PRO A 27 -1.49 14.62 -13.17
N ASP A 28 -2.23 13.55 -13.44
CA ASP A 28 -2.89 13.39 -14.74
C ASP A 28 -3.59 14.72 -15.01
N PRO A 29 -3.58 15.26 -16.25
CA PRO A 29 -4.25 16.52 -16.53
C PRO A 29 -5.73 16.35 -16.22
N LEU A 30 -6.14 16.81 -15.03
CA LEU A 30 -7.54 16.81 -14.59
C LEU A 30 -8.36 17.79 -15.45
N GLY A 31 -7.70 18.71 -16.15
CA GLY A 31 -8.35 19.71 -16.98
C GLY A 31 -9.40 20.47 -16.17
N THR A 32 -10.60 20.57 -16.72
CA THR A 32 -11.76 21.22 -16.09
C THR A 32 -12.66 20.24 -15.33
N LEU A 33 -12.21 19.00 -15.08
CA LEU A 33 -13.05 17.91 -14.54
C LEU A 33 -13.61 18.23 -13.15
N LEU A 34 -12.90 19.06 -12.38
CA LEU A 34 -13.29 19.46 -11.02
C LEU A 34 -13.72 20.93 -10.93
N ASP A 35 -13.86 21.63 -12.06
CA ASP A 35 -14.22 23.05 -12.07
C ASP A 35 -15.61 23.27 -11.44
N GLY A 36 -15.71 24.31 -10.62
CA GLY A 36 -16.94 24.65 -9.91
C GLY A 36 -17.30 23.74 -8.73
N ARG A 37 -16.48 22.72 -8.42
CA ARG A 37 -16.67 21.92 -7.21
C ARG A 37 -16.10 22.64 -5.99
N PRO A 38 -16.81 22.66 -4.84
CA PRO A 38 -16.31 23.29 -3.62
C PRO A 38 -15.08 22.56 -3.08
N GLU A 39 -14.18 23.29 -2.42
CA GLU A 39 -13.09 22.68 -1.67
C GLU A 39 -13.69 21.82 -0.54
N PRO A 40 -13.30 20.54 -0.41
CA PRO A 40 -13.86 19.66 0.59
C PRO A 40 -13.27 19.99 1.97
N ASP A 41 -14.11 19.96 3.00
CA ASP A 41 -13.63 19.94 4.38
C ASP A 41 -13.03 18.55 4.69
N LEU A 42 -11.91 18.52 5.42
CA LEU A 42 -11.17 17.31 5.77
C LEU A 42 -11.06 17.20 7.31
N PRO A 43 -12.19 17.05 8.03
CA PRO A 43 -12.19 17.05 9.50
C PRO A 43 -11.42 15.87 10.11
N TYR A 44 -11.14 14.83 9.31
CA TYR A 44 -10.41 13.62 9.70
C TYR A 44 -8.92 13.67 9.33
N LEU A 45 -8.39 14.79 8.86
CA LEU A 45 -7.01 14.90 8.38
C LEU A 45 -5.99 14.51 9.46
N ASP A 46 -6.20 14.91 10.71
CA ASP A 46 -5.30 14.58 11.81
C ASP A 46 -5.28 13.06 12.10
N ASP A 47 -6.45 12.41 12.07
CA ASP A 47 -6.55 10.95 12.21
C ASP A 47 -5.88 10.23 11.04
N LEU A 48 -6.00 10.77 9.83
CA LEU A 48 -5.35 10.26 8.62
C LEU A 48 -3.82 10.33 8.74
N VAL A 49 -3.30 11.46 9.24
CA VAL A 49 -1.87 11.67 9.50
C VAL A 49 -1.36 10.74 10.60
N GLU A 50 -2.11 10.58 11.69
CA GLU A 50 -1.76 9.64 12.77
C GLU A 50 -1.73 8.19 12.27
N CYS A 51 -2.75 7.77 11.53
CA CYS A 51 -2.82 6.44 10.96
C CYS A 51 -1.67 6.19 9.98
N GLY A 52 -1.45 7.11 9.03
CA GLY A 52 -0.36 7.01 8.04
C GLY A 52 1.02 6.93 8.68
N ALA A 53 1.30 7.77 9.69
CA ALA A 53 2.54 7.74 10.46
C ALA A 53 2.79 6.37 11.11
N LYS A 54 1.75 5.81 11.74
CA LYS A 54 1.82 4.49 12.40
C LYS A 54 1.99 3.35 11.41
N VAL A 55 1.29 3.38 10.27
CA VAL A 55 1.46 2.39 9.19
C VAL A 55 2.90 2.39 8.68
N LEU A 56 3.46 3.57 8.37
CA LEU A 56 4.85 3.67 7.93
C LEU A 56 5.83 3.19 9.01
N ALA A 57 5.68 3.65 10.25
CA ALA A 57 6.57 3.27 11.35
C ALA A 57 6.55 1.76 11.62
N ARG A 58 5.39 1.10 11.47
CA ARG A 58 5.21 -0.34 11.73
C ARG A 58 5.45 -1.22 10.49
N SER A 59 5.74 -0.63 9.33
CA SER A 59 6.08 -1.35 8.10
C SER A 59 7.43 -2.09 8.15
N GLY A 60 8.30 -1.74 9.12
CA GLY A 60 9.61 -2.38 9.32
C GLY A 60 10.52 -2.29 8.09
N ASP A 61 10.62 -1.09 7.52
CA ASP A 61 11.32 -0.83 6.27
C ASP A 61 10.87 -1.73 5.11
N GLY A 62 9.57 -2.08 5.07
CA GLY A 62 8.91 -2.75 3.94
C GLY A 62 8.15 -1.83 2.98
N ASP A 63 8.04 -2.23 1.71
CA ASP A 63 7.20 -1.56 0.70
C ASP A 63 5.73 -1.82 1.05
N VAL A 64 4.91 -0.77 1.22
CA VAL A 64 3.53 -0.90 1.70
C VAL A 64 2.57 -0.96 0.53
N HIS A 65 1.80 -2.03 0.47
CA HIS A 65 0.68 -2.26 -0.45
C HIS A 65 -0.62 -2.15 0.32
N PHE A 66 -1.40 -1.11 0.05
CA PHE A 66 -2.73 -0.94 0.63
C PHE A 66 -3.72 -1.86 -0.07
N VAL A 67 -4.23 -2.84 0.66
CA VAL A 67 -5.13 -3.88 0.16
C VAL A 67 -6.56 -3.33 0.13
N GLY A 68 -7.25 -3.56 -0.97
CA GLY A 68 -8.62 -3.09 -1.15
C GLY A 68 -8.68 -1.59 -1.44
N ARG A 69 -9.71 -0.92 -0.89
CA ARG A 69 -10.00 0.51 -1.15
C ARG A 69 -10.25 1.33 0.11
N SER A 70 -10.31 0.66 1.26
CA SER A 70 -10.69 1.30 2.51
C SER A 70 -9.62 2.31 2.97
N ALA A 71 -8.36 2.02 2.66
CA ALA A 71 -7.21 2.84 3.00
C ALA A 71 -6.71 3.75 1.85
N ASP A 72 -7.51 3.99 0.82
CA ASP A 72 -7.11 4.82 -0.35
C ASP A 72 -6.67 6.23 0.06
N SER A 73 -7.36 6.88 1.00
CA SER A 73 -6.96 8.21 1.48
C SER A 73 -5.65 8.20 2.26
N ILE A 74 -5.33 7.09 2.95
CA ILE A 74 -4.03 6.93 3.61
C ILE A 74 -2.95 6.79 2.54
N PHE A 75 -3.20 6.01 1.47
CA PHE A 75 -2.31 5.95 0.32
C PHE A 75 -2.10 7.34 -0.32
N ASP A 76 -3.15 8.12 -0.52
CA ASP A 76 -3.09 9.45 -1.13
C ASP A 76 -2.28 10.44 -0.28
N LEU A 77 -2.47 10.44 1.04
CA LEU A 77 -1.67 11.23 1.98
C LEU A 77 -0.20 10.78 1.98
N LEU A 78 0.06 9.48 2.04
CA LEU A 78 1.43 8.97 2.13
C LEU A 78 2.20 9.13 0.82
N SER A 79 1.56 8.88 -0.32
CA SER A 79 2.20 9.03 -1.63
C SER A 79 2.61 10.48 -1.89
N SER A 80 1.81 11.44 -1.44
CA SER A 80 2.12 12.87 -1.56
C SER A 80 3.20 13.33 -0.59
N THR A 81 3.13 12.93 0.68
CA THR A 81 4.17 13.26 1.69
C THR A 81 5.54 12.66 1.34
N LEU A 82 5.57 11.45 0.79
CA LEU A 82 6.80 10.74 0.43
C LEU A 82 7.40 11.17 -0.91
N SER A 83 6.65 11.86 -1.76
CA SER A 83 7.08 12.28 -3.11
C SER A 83 8.37 13.12 -3.12
N ALA A 84 8.66 13.85 -2.03
CA ALA A 84 9.85 14.69 -1.88
C ALA A 84 11.03 14.00 -1.15
N THR A 85 10.88 12.71 -0.81
CA THR A 85 11.88 11.92 -0.09
C THR A 85 12.70 11.05 -1.06
N SER A 86 13.72 10.37 -0.55
CA SER A 86 14.45 9.35 -1.32
C SER A 86 13.62 8.07 -1.58
N ARG A 87 12.37 8.02 -1.08
CA ARG A 87 11.50 6.83 -1.08
C ARG A 87 10.11 7.13 -1.66
N PRO A 88 9.98 7.74 -2.85
CA PRO A 88 8.68 8.15 -3.39
C PRO A 88 7.76 6.95 -3.69
N ASP A 89 8.33 5.79 -4.07
CA ASP A 89 7.57 4.61 -4.48
C ASP A 89 7.30 3.61 -3.34
N ARG A 90 7.38 4.07 -2.08
CA ARG A 90 7.25 3.24 -0.88
C ARG A 90 5.85 2.65 -0.70
N VAL A 91 4.84 3.40 -1.12
CA VAL A 91 3.43 3.05 -0.94
C VAL A 91 2.80 2.79 -2.29
N ARG A 92 1.98 1.75 -2.37
CA ARG A 92 1.29 1.30 -3.58
C ARG A 92 -0.13 0.87 -3.21
N LEU A 93 -1.03 0.97 -4.18
CA LEU A 93 -2.34 0.33 -4.08
C LEU A 93 -2.23 -1.14 -4.51
N LEU A 94 -3.00 -1.98 -3.84
CA LEU A 94 -3.26 -3.36 -4.22
C LEU A 94 -4.77 -3.57 -4.21
N PRO A 95 -5.47 -3.20 -5.30
CA PRO A 95 -6.90 -3.44 -5.42
C PRO A 95 -7.12 -4.95 -5.29
N PHE A 96 -7.69 -5.36 -4.18
CA PHE A 96 -8.05 -6.74 -3.89
C PHE A 96 -9.16 -6.70 -2.84
N SER A 97 -10.27 -7.35 -3.13
CA SER A 97 -11.41 -7.40 -2.21
C SER A 97 -12.01 -8.79 -2.28
N TYR A 98 -11.94 -9.55 -1.20
CA TYR A 98 -12.53 -10.88 -1.15
C TYR A 98 -12.91 -11.20 0.31
N ARG A 99 -14.20 -11.41 0.59
CA ARG A 99 -14.71 -11.55 1.95
C ARG A 99 -15.69 -12.71 2.14
N PHE A 100 -16.74 -12.76 1.33
CA PHE A 100 -17.87 -13.68 1.52
C PHE A 100 -18.34 -14.32 0.20
N GLU A 101 -17.59 -14.09 -0.87
CA GLU A 101 -17.93 -14.59 -2.19
C GLU A 101 -17.66 -16.09 -2.31
N GLU A 102 -18.33 -16.71 -3.29
CA GLU A 102 -18.02 -18.09 -3.69
C GLU A 102 -16.53 -18.24 -4.04
N PRO A 103 -15.97 -19.44 -3.84
CA PRO A 103 -14.61 -19.74 -4.28
C PRO A 103 -14.36 -19.31 -5.74
N PRO A 104 -13.27 -18.59 -6.04
CA PRO A 104 -13.00 -18.12 -7.38
C PRO A 104 -12.76 -19.29 -8.33
N ARG A 105 -13.24 -19.16 -9.56
CA ARG A 105 -13.05 -20.15 -10.62
C ARG A 105 -11.58 -20.15 -11.06
N PRO A 106 -11.07 -21.27 -11.61
CA PRO A 106 -9.66 -21.35 -12.02
C PRO A 106 -9.20 -20.24 -12.99
N HIS A 107 -10.08 -19.76 -13.88
CA HIS A 107 -9.73 -18.67 -14.79
C HIS A 107 -9.66 -17.30 -14.09
N GLU A 108 -10.46 -17.08 -13.04
CA GLU A 108 -10.40 -15.89 -12.20
C GLU A 108 -9.08 -15.88 -11.41
N ILE A 109 -8.67 -17.02 -10.85
CA ILE A 109 -7.37 -17.17 -10.18
C ILE A 109 -6.21 -16.88 -11.14
N ARG A 110 -6.22 -17.46 -12.35
CA ARG A 110 -5.18 -17.18 -13.36
C ARG A 110 -5.10 -15.69 -13.69
N ARG A 111 -6.25 -15.02 -13.81
CA ARG A 111 -6.29 -13.59 -14.07
C ARG A 111 -5.82 -12.76 -12.88
N LEU A 112 -6.18 -13.14 -11.66
CA LEU A 112 -5.66 -12.53 -10.44
C LEU A 112 -4.13 -12.59 -10.41
N ARG A 113 -3.52 -13.75 -10.73
CA ARG A 113 -2.06 -13.90 -10.77
C ARG A 113 -1.40 -12.91 -11.74
N VAL A 114 -1.98 -12.73 -12.94
CA VAL A 114 -1.52 -11.71 -13.91
C VAL A 114 -1.60 -10.29 -13.31
N ASN A 115 -2.73 -9.96 -12.68
CA ASN A 115 -2.93 -8.64 -12.08
C ASN A 115 -1.97 -8.39 -10.90
N LEU A 116 -1.82 -9.36 -9.99
CA LEU A 116 -0.90 -9.30 -8.86
C LEU A 116 0.56 -9.17 -9.32
N HIS A 117 0.97 -9.93 -10.34
CA HIS A 117 2.30 -9.83 -10.91
C HIS A 117 2.59 -8.41 -11.43
N ALA A 118 1.64 -7.81 -12.15
CA ALA A 118 1.75 -6.42 -12.63
C ALA A 118 1.89 -5.40 -11.48
N MET A 119 1.35 -5.72 -10.30
CA MET A 119 1.49 -4.90 -9.08
C MET A 119 2.74 -5.22 -8.25
N GLY A 120 3.63 -6.09 -8.77
CA GLY A 120 4.88 -6.49 -8.13
C GLY A 120 4.71 -7.58 -7.06
N VAL A 121 3.59 -8.30 -7.08
CA VAL A 121 3.26 -9.42 -6.18
C VAL A 121 3.22 -10.71 -7.00
N SER A 122 4.28 -11.49 -6.94
CA SER A 122 4.34 -12.84 -7.48
C SER A 122 5.39 -13.65 -6.72
N PRO A 123 5.31 -14.99 -6.68
CA PRO A 123 6.26 -15.83 -5.95
C PRO A 123 7.72 -15.49 -6.30
N HIS A 124 8.03 -15.39 -7.60
CA HIS A 124 9.37 -15.05 -8.08
C HIS A 124 9.90 -13.71 -7.55
N VAL A 125 9.06 -12.67 -7.59
CA VAL A 125 9.43 -11.33 -7.12
C VAL A 125 9.57 -11.31 -5.60
N LEU A 126 8.67 -11.99 -4.87
CA LEU A 126 8.69 -12.14 -3.41
C LEU A 126 9.96 -12.85 -2.92
N ALA A 127 10.39 -13.91 -3.60
CA ALA A 127 11.60 -14.65 -3.24
C ALA A 127 12.86 -13.78 -3.32
N ARG A 128 12.93 -12.86 -4.29
CA ARG A 128 14.15 -12.09 -4.63
C ARG A 128 14.21 -10.69 -4.05
N ARG A 129 13.09 -10.14 -3.54
CA ARG A 129 13.09 -8.81 -2.94
C ARG A 129 14.01 -8.73 -1.71
N ARG A 130 14.68 -7.58 -1.58
CA ARG A 130 15.60 -7.28 -0.47
C ARG A 130 14.86 -6.78 0.76
N ARG A 131 13.74 -6.09 0.57
CA ARG A 131 12.92 -5.50 1.63
C ARG A 131 11.63 -6.30 1.80
N PRO A 132 11.03 -6.29 2.99
CA PRO A 132 9.71 -6.86 3.18
C PRO A 132 8.68 -6.20 2.25
N ILE A 133 7.65 -6.95 1.88
CA ILE A 133 6.40 -6.40 1.37
C ILE A 133 5.40 -6.37 2.53
N VAL A 134 4.65 -5.28 2.63
CA VAL A 134 3.73 -5.03 3.75
C VAL A 134 2.33 -4.83 3.19
N PHE A 135 1.41 -5.71 3.52
CA PHE A 135 0.01 -5.60 3.16
C PHE A 135 -0.75 -4.87 4.28
N ALA A 136 -1.27 -3.68 3.98
CA ALA A 136 -2.01 -2.86 4.94
C ALA A 136 -3.49 -2.76 4.55
N ASP A 137 -4.42 -3.00 5.46
CA ASP A 137 -5.87 -2.94 5.20
C ASP A 137 -6.61 -2.42 6.43
N LEU A 138 -7.82 -1.90 6.22
CA LEU A 138 -8.80 -1.64 7.25
C LEU A 138 -9.49 -2.95 7.65
N VAL A 139 -9.19 -3.45 8.86
CA VAL A 139 -9.58 -4.81 9.26
C VAL A 139 -10.72 -4.81 10.26
N HIS A 140 -11.83 -5.44 9.87
CA HIS A 140 -12.92 -5.82 10.77
C HIS A 140 -12.75 -7.24 11.33
N ARG A 141 -12.63 -8.24 10.44
CA ARG A 141 -12.56 -9.68 10.80
C ARG A 141 -11.45 -10.49 10.13
N GLY A 142 -10.53 -9.84 9.43
CA GLY A 142 -9.38 -10.50 8.80
C GLY A 142 -9.66 -11.23 7.48
N TYR A 143 -10.92 -11.41 7.07
CA TYR A 143 -11.28 -12.18 5.87
C TYR A 143 -10.49 -11.81 4.61
N THR A 144 -10.33 -10.53 4.28
CA THR A 144 -9.57 -10.10 3.10
C THR A 144 -8.13 -10.62 3.15
N PHE A 145 -7.47 -10.49 4.29
CA PHE A 145 -6.11 -10.98 4.45
C PHE A 145 -6.03 -12.51 4.44
N THR A 146 -7.00 -13.21 5.01
CA THR A 146 -7.04 -14.67 4.96
C THR A 146 -7.13 -15.18 3.52
N HIS A 147 -8.13 -14.74 2.75
CA HIS A 147 -8.27 -15.18 1.36
C HIS A 147 -7.07 -14.74 0.49
N PHE A 148 -6.55 -13.54 0.72
CA PHE A 148 -5.36 -13.06 0.01
C PHE A 148 -4.14 -13.93 0.31
N TYR A 149 -3.92 -14.26 1.59
CA TYR A 149 -2.82 -15.11 2.03
C TYR A 149 -2.94 -16.50 1.41
N GLU A 150 -4.10 -17.15 1.50
CA GLU A 150 -4.33 -18.50 0.97
C GLU A 150 -4.05 -18.54 -0.54
N LEU A 151 -4.64 -17.62 -1.32
CA LEU A 151 -4.40 -17.53 -2.75
C LEU A 151 -2.92 -17.28 -3.10
N LEU A 152 -2.21 -16.49 -2.29
CA LEU A 152 -0.79 -16.25 -2.49
C LEU A 152 0.06 -17.46 -2.10
N ARG A 153 -0.28 -18.14 -1.00
CA ARG A 153 0.40 -19.32 -0.48
C ARG A 153 0.30 -20.48 -1.46
N ASP A 154 -0.90 -20.72 -1.99
CA ASP A 154 -1.16 -21.73 -3.03
C ASP A 154 -0.37 -21.42 -4.30
N TRP A 155 -0.30 -20.13 -4.69
CA TRP A 155 0.49 -19.74 -5.86
C TRP A 155 2.00 -19.94 -5.65
N ILE A 156 2.50 -19.68 -4.44
CA ILE A 156 3.90 -19.96 -4.10
C ILE A 156 4.19 -21.46 -4.18
N ASP A 157 3.27 -22.31 -3.71
CA ASP A 157 3.40 -23.77 -3.81
C ASP A 157 3.36 -24.26 -5.25
N ASP A 158 2.43 -23.76 -6.06
CA ASP A 158 2.31 -24.08 -7.49
C ASP A 158 3.59 -23.74 -8.27
N GLU A 159 4.27 -22.64 -7.94
CA GLU A 159 5.52 -22.22 -8.60
C GLU A 159 6.77 -22.80 -7.93
N HIS A 160 6.61 -23.58 -6.86
CA HIS A 160 7.69 -24.18 -6.08
C HIS A 160 8.78 -23.16 -5.64
N GLU A 161 8.38 -21.91 -5.39
CA GLU A 161 9.30 -20.89 -4.86
C GLU A 161 9.52 -21.08 -3.35
N ALA A 162 10.70 -20.69 -2.86
CA ALA A 162 11.13 -21.02 -1.51
C ALA A 162 10.30 -20.33 -0.41
N TRP A 163 9.27 -21.00 0.09
CA TRP A 163 8.38 -20.48 1.14
C TRP A 163 9.12 -19.99 2.39
N GLU A 164 10.11 -20.75 2.86
CA GLU A 164 10.92 -20.37 4.03
C GLU A 164 11.65 -19.03 3.85
N VAL A 165 11.96 -18.64 2.62
CA VAL A 165 12.55 -17.32 2.32
C VAL A 165 11.47 -16.25 2.18
N ILE A 166 10.36 -16.57 1.52
CA ILE A 166 9.26 -15.62 1.27
C ILE A 166 8.58 -15.20 2.57
N ARG A 167 8.27 -16.14 3.47
CA ARG A 167 7.52 -15.87 4.71
C ARG A 167 8.21 -14.87 5.64
N LEU A 168 9.53 -14.80 5.60
CA LEU A 168 10.33 -13.82 6.35
C LEU A 168 10.22 -12.39 5.80
N LYS A 169 9.70 -12.24 4.58
CA LYS A 169 9.55 -10.98 3.85
C LYS A 169 8.09 -10.52 3.75
N LEU A 170 7.14 -11.32 4.23
CA LEU A 170 5.74 -10.92 4.28
C LEU A 170 5.42 -10.23 5.60
N ARG A 171 4.67 -9.13 5.52
CA ARG A 171 4.13 -8.43 6.68
C ARG A 171 2.69 -8.02 6.42
N PHE A 172 1.88 -8.01 7.47
CA PHE A 172 0.48 -7.61 7.47
C PHE A 172 0.26 -6.56 8.56
N VAL A 173 -0.31 -5.43 8.17
CA VAL A 173 -0.66 -4.32 9.06
C VAL A 173 -2.18 -4.15 9.04
N GLY A 174 -2.84 -4.56 10.13
CA GLY A 174 -4.27 -4.34 10.27
C GLY A 174 -4.58 -2.98 10.89
N ILE A 175 -5.28 -2.11 10.16
CA ILE A 175 -5.85 -0.87 10.70
C ILE A 175 -7.17 -1.22 11.39
N THR A 176 -7.20 -1.14 12.71
CA THR A 176 -8.32 -1.62 13.53
C THR A 176 -8.97 -0.48 14.30
N GLU A 177 -10.24 -0.63 14.62
CA GLU A 177 -10.90 0.22 15.61
C GLU A 177 -10.14 0.15 16.95
N ARG A 178 -9.94 1.30 17.60
CA ARG A 178 -9.39 1.38 18.95
C ARG A 178 -10.44 0.92 19.97
N GLY A 179 -10.32 -0.33 20.39
CA GLY A 179 -11.05 -0.87 21.54
C GLY A 179 -10.40 -0.51 22.88
N LYS A 180 -11.01 -0.99 23.97
CA LYS A 180 -10.40 -0.93 25.31
C LYS A 180 -9.06 -1.69 25.33
N THR A 181 -8.06 -1.14 26.00
CA THR A 181 -6.77 -1.83 26.22
C THR A 181 -6.95 -2.89 27.31
N SER A 182 -7.00 -4.17 26.92
CA SER A 182 -7.09 -5.31 27.83
C SER A 182 -6.29 -6.50 27.27
N PRO A 183 -5.70 -7.35 28.13
CA PRO A 183 -5.12 -8.62 27.68
C PRO A 183 -6.15 -9.52 26.96
N LYS A 184 -7.45 -9.33 27.24
CA LYS A 184 -8.57 -10.06 26.62
C LYS A 184 -9.12 -9.38 25.37
N THR A 185 -8.53 -8.27 24.91
CA THR A 185 -9.00 -7.58 23.71
C THR A 185 -8.77 -8.49 22.50
N TRP A 186 -9.87 -8.89 21.88
CA TRP A 186 -9.87 -9.69 20.67
C TRP A 186 -9.09 -8.97 19.57
N ARG A 187 -8.26 -9.73 18.84
CA ARG A 187 -7.47 -9.25 17.70
C ARG A 187 -7.90 -10.06 16.48
N TRP A 188 -8.10 -9.38 15.36
CA TRP A 188 -8.58 -10.00 14.12
C TRP A 188 -7.77 -11.22 13.65
N TRP A 189 -6.47 -11.27 13.98
CA TRP A 189 -5.58 -12.36 13.60
C TRP A 189 -5.59 -13.56 14.54
N GLN A 190 -6.18 -13.46 15.75
CA GLN A 190 -6.14 -14.53 16.74
C GLN A 190 -6.80 -15.83 16.25
N ASP A 191 -7.85 -15.70 15.44
CA ASP A 191 -8.57 -16.85 14.87
C ASP A 191 -8.13 -17.17 13.42
N CYS A 192 -7.03 -16.55 12.96
CA CYS A 192 -6.48 -16.74 11.63
C CYS A 192 -5.27 -17.68 11.69
N ALA A 193 -5.49 -18.98 11.47
CA ALA A 193 -4.45 -20.03 11.61
C ALA A 193 -3.18 -19.73 10.79
N TRP A 194 -3.32 -19.17 9.58
CA TRP A 194 -2.22 -18.83 8.69
C TRP A 194 -1.19 -17.86 9.31
N THR A 195 -1.60 -17.05 10.29
CA THR A 195 -0.69 -16.09 10.93
C THR A 195 0.42 -16.77 11.73
N ALA A 196 0.23 -18.03 12.14
CA ALA A 196 1.25 -18.84 12.79
C ALA A 196 2.38 -19.27 11.84
N GLU A 197 2.17 -19.23 10.52
CA GLU A 197 3.20 -19.52 9.52
C GLU A 197 4.18 -18.36 9.34
N LEU A 198 3.86 -17.16 9.83
CA LEU A 198 4.71 -15.98 9.75
C LEU A 198 5.52 -15.77 11.04
N PRO A 199 6.67 -15.07 10.95
CA PRO A 199 7.35 -14.58 12.15
C PRO A 199 6.43 -13.70 13.00
N ARG A 200 6.71 -13.59 14.30
CA ARG A 200 5.93 -12.73 15.22
C ARG A 200 5.84 -11.26 14.78
N SER A 201 6.83 -10.78 14.03
CA SER A 201 6.84 -9.42 13.45
C SER A 201 6.07 -9.29 12.13
N GLY A 202 5.58 -10.41 11.58
CA GLY A 202 4.85 -10.50 10.32
C GLY A 202 3.40 -10.03 10.41
N VAL A 203 2.83 -9.89 11.60
CA VAL A 203 1.46 -9.36 11.78
C VAL A 203 1.45 -8.32 12.89
N THR A 204 0.97 -7.12 12.58
CA THR A 204 0.85 -6.02 13.55
C THR A 204 -0.41 -5.21 13.30
N ASN A 205 -0.78 -4.37 14.27
CA ASN A 205 -1.98 -3.53 14.18
C ASN A 205 -1.62 -2.05 14.25
N VAL A 206 -2.47 -1.22 13.66
CA VAL A 206 -2.57 0.22 13.88
C VAL A 206 -3.98 0.50 14.37
N SER A 207 -4.12 0.90 15.64
CA SER A 207 -5.45 1.20 16.20
C SER A 207 -5.76 2.69 16.06
N VAL A 208 -6.90 3.00 15.47
CA VAL A 208 -7.37 4.36 15.18
C VAL A 208 -8.69 4.67 15.87
N ASP A 209 -9.06 5.95 15.94
CA ASP A 209 -10.37 6.34 16.48
C ASP A 209 -11.52 5.59 15.81
N ARG A 210 -12.57 5.32 16.58
CA ARG A 210 -13.75 4.57 16.13
C ARG A 210 -14.45 5.27 14.98
N PHE A 211 -14.75 6.56 15.10
CA PHE A 211 -15.46 7.30 14.07
C PHE A 211 -14.64 7.39 12.79
N PHE A 212 -13.33 7.60 12.92
CA PHE A 212 -12.43 7.56 11.78
C PHE A 212 -12.40 6.18 11.10
N TRP A 213 -12.37 5.10 11.88
CA TRP A 213 -12.42 3.73 11.35
C TRP A 213 -13.71 3.49 10.55
N PHE A 214 -14.87 3.85 11.12
CA PHE A 214 -16.17 3.76 10.44
C PHE A 214 -16.25 4.66 9.21
N TYR A 215 -15.68 5.87 9.27
CA TYR A 215 -15.61 6.76 8.13
C TYR A 215 -14.88 6.11 6.95
N LEU A 216 -13.68 5.56 7.17
CA LEU A 216 -12.90 4.90 6.12
C LEU A 216 -13.62 3.67 5.52
N GLY A 217 -14.32 2.89 6.34
CA GLY A 217 -14.97 1.65 5.90
C GLY A 217 -16.32 1.88 5.21
N ASP A 218 -17.15 2.75 5.78
CA ASP A 218 -18.59 2.76 5.50
C ASP A 218 -19.08 4.07 4.87
N HIS A 219 -18.42 5.20 5.14
CA HIS A 219 -18.93 6.52 4.74
C HIS A 219 -18.11 7.18 3.63
N GLN A 220 -16.80 6.96 3.60
CA GLN A 220 -15.94 7.60 2.62
C GLN A 220 -16.28 7.13 1.20
N LYS A 221 -16.55 8.09 0.30
CA LYS A 221 -16.75 7.82 -1.12
C LYS A 221 -15.44 7.32 -1.72
N LYS A 222 -15.52 6.34 -2.63
CA LYS A 222 -14.35 5.63 -3.15
C LYS A 222 -14.22 5.85 -4.65
N LEU A 223 -12.98 6.11 -5.09
CA LEU A 223 -12.63 6.32 -6.49
C LEU A 223 -12.75 5.07 -7.34
N THR A 224 -12.42 3.93 -6.75
CA THR A 224 -12.44 2.63 -7.42
C THR A 224 -13.62 1.79 -6.95
N LEU A 225 -14.14 0.93 -7.81
CA LEU A 225 -15.06 -0.13 -7.38
C LEU A 225 -14.31 -1.22 -6.62
N SER A 226 -15.01 -1.96 -5.76
CA SER A 226 -14.43 -3.14 -5.09
C SER A 226 -13.95 -4.16 -6.13
N PHE A 227 -12.66 -4.54 -6.05
CA PHE A 227 -12.03 -5.44 -7.02
C PHE A 227 -12.09 -6.90 -6.56
N ARG A 228 -13.31 -7.42 -6.62
CA ARG A 228 -13.70 -8.78 -6.23
C ARG A 228 -13.52 -9.80 -7.36
N PRO A 229 -13.60 -11.13 -7.09
CA PRO A 229 -13.38 -12.18 -8.09
C PRO A 229 -14.07 -11.95 -9.44
N THR A 230 -15.34 -11.54 -9.40
CA THR A 230 -16.15 -11.24 -10.60
C THR A 230 -15.64 -10.09 -11.46
N ARG A 231 -14.70 -9.28 -10.95
CA ARG A 231 -14.09 -8.16 -11.66
C ARG A 231 -12.63 -8.40 -12.05
N TRP A 232 -11.99 -9.47 -11.59
CA TRP A 232 -10.58 -9.71 -11.92
C TRP A 232 -10.35 -9.86 -13.43
N ALA A 233 -11.32 -10.43 -14.13
CA ALA A 233 -11.31 -10.60 -15.59
C ALA A 233 -12.11 -9.53 -16.36
N ASP A 234 -12.69 -8.56 -15.67
CA ASP A 234 -13.47 -7.49 -16.30
C ASP A 234 -12.53 -6.38 -16.81
N GLU A 235 -12.41 -6.22 -18.12
CA GLU A 235 -11.57 -5.18 -18.73
C GLU A 235 -12.12 -3.77 -18.52
N THR A 236 -13.42 -3.63 -18.23
CA THR A 236 -14.05 -2.32 -18.03
C THR A 236 -13.58 -1.61 -16.78
N VAL A 237 -12.98 -2.34 -15.81
CA VAL A 237 -12.41 -1.76 -14.60
C VAL A 237 -11.28 -0.77 -14.89
N ALA A 238 -10.62 -0.90 -16.05
CA ALA A 238 -9.54 -0.01 -16.48
C ALA A 238 -10.06 1.34 -17.05
N ARG A 239 -11.38 1.55 -17.12
CA ARG A 239 -11.97 2.80 -17.58
C ARG A 239 -12.24 3.75 -16.41
N PRO A 240 -11.90 5.05 -16.51
CA PRO A 240 -12.26 6.02 -15.49
C PRO A 240 -13.78 6.18 -15.41
N ARG A 241 -14.26 6.48 -14.20
CA ARG A 241 -15.67 6.79 -13.93
C ARG A 241 -15.84 8.29 -13.69
N HIS A 242 -16.88 8.88 -14.25
CA HIS A 242 -17.15 10.32 -14.11
C HIS A 242 -18.52 10.60 -13.47
N ASP A 243 -19.11 9.61 -12.79
CA ASP A 243 -20.32 9.84 -12.01
C ASP A 243 -20.04 10.76 -10.81
N GLU A 244 -21.07 11.46 -10.34
CA GLU A 244 -20.98 12.49 -9.29
C GLU A 244 -20.28 11.98 -8.02
N LYS A 245 -20.56 10.73 -7.60
CA LYS A 245 -19.91 10.12 -6.43
C LYS A 245 -18.41 9.93 -6.64
N THR A 246 -17.98 9.59 -7.85
CA THR A 246 -16.57 9.44 -8.20
C THR A 246 -15.89 10.80 -8.26
N LEU A 247 -16.56 11.83 -8.80
CA LEU A 247 -16.03 13.19 -8.82
C LEU A 247 -15.90 13.79 -7.42
N ASP A 248 -16.86 13.54 -6.52
CA ASP A 248 -16.74 13.89 -5.09
C ASP A 248 -15.52 13.23 -4.44
N ALA A 249 -15.36 11.92 -4.64
CA ALA A 249 -14.21 11.19 -4.12
C ALA A 249 -12.89 11.69 -4.72
N LEU A 250 -12.91 12.16 -5.97
CA LEU A 250 -11.74 12.73 -6.64
C LEU A 250 -11.37 14.09 -6.09
N THR A 251 -12.35 14.96 -5.86
CA THR A 251 -12.17 16.26 -5.18
C THR A 251 -11.55 16.07 -3.80
N GLU A 252 -12.08 15.12 -3.01
CA GLU A 252 -11.53 14.79 -1.69
C GLU A 252 -10.09 14.27 -1.77
N ALA A 253 -9.81 13.32 -2.67
CA ALA A 253 -8.47 12.76 -2.83
C ALA A 253 -7.43 13.80 -3.30
N VAL A 254 -7.83 14.73 -4.19
CA VAL A 254 -6.97 15.86 -4.60
C VAL A 254 -6.63 16.73 -3.39
N ALA A 255 -7.62 17.12 -2.60
CA ALA A 255 -7.40 17.93 -1.40
C ALA A 255 -6.49 17.22 -0.38
N VAL A 256 -6.68 15.91 -0.14
CA VAL A 256 -5.80 15.11 0.73
C VAL A 256 -4.36 15.12 0.23
N VAL A 257 -4.16 14.95 -1.09
CA VAL A 257 -2.82 14.98 -1.71
C VAL A 257 -2.18 16.36 -1.60
N GLU A 258 -2.94 17.43 -1.79
CA GLU A 258 -2.46 18.81 -1.63
C GLU A 258 -2.05 19.09 -0.19
N ARG A 259 -2.87 18.69 0.80
CA ARG A 259 -2.52 18.76 2.23
C ARG A 259 -1.27 17.94 2.55
N GLY A 260 -1.12 16.74 1.99
CA GLY A 260 0.08 15.92 2.17
C GLY A 260 1.38 16.54 1.66
N ARG A 261 1.30 17.48 0.70
CA ARG A 261 2.46 18.22 0.20
C ARG A 261 2.89 19.37 1.10
N THR A 262 2.10 19.74 2.12
CA THR A 262 2.46 20.89 2.95
C THR A 262 3.55 20.54 3.98
N PRO A 263 4.41 21.50 4.38
CA PRO A 263 5.39 21.29 5.44
C PRO A 263 4.77 20.90 6.78
N GLU A 264 3.58 21.41 7.09
CA GLU A 264 2.85 21.17 8.33
C GLU A 264 2.50 19.68 8.47
N VAL A 265 1.89 19.10 7.43
CA VAL A 265 1.51 17.69 7.41
C VAL A 265 2.74 16.77 7.44
N ARG A 266 3.79 17.08 6.65
CA ARG A 266 5.03 16.29 6.72
C ARG A 266 5.69 16.35 8.09
N THR A 267 5.68 17.52 8.75
CA THR A 267 6.24 17.70 10.09
C THR A 267 5.42 16.96 11.14
N ALA A 268 4.09 17.00 11.05
CA ALA A 268 3.19 16.26 11.93
C ALA A 268 3.42 14.75 11.80
N LEU A 269 3.48 14.24 10.57
CA LEU A 269 3.76 12.83 10.28
C LEU A 269 5.12 12.39 10.84
N ALA A 270 6.16 13.20 10.62
CA ALA A 270 7.50 12.98 11.17
C ALA A 270 7.51 12.97 12.72
N ARG A 271 6.75 13.86 13.36
CA ARG A 271 6.62 13.93 14.83
C ARG A 271 5.95 12.68 15.38
N LEU A 272 4.91 12.18 14.72
CA LEU A 272 4.19 10.98 15.14
C LEU A 272 5.03 9.72 14.95
N MET A 273 5.74 9.58 13.82
CA MET A 273 6.69 8.47 13.61
C MET A 273 7.79 8.42 14.68
N ALA A 274 8.28 9.56 15.13
CA ALA A 274 9.32 9.63 16.17
C ALA A 274 8.85 9.13 17.56
N ARG A 275 7.55 8.98 17.77
CA ARG A 275 6.97 8.43 19.01
C ARG A 275 6.80 6.92 18.97
N GLU A 276 6.94 6.31 17.81
CA GLU A 276 6.79 4.86 17.66
C GLU A 276 8.08 4.13 18.09
N PRO A 277 7.99 2.93 18.70
CA PRO A 277 9.17 2.19 19.16
C PRO A 277 10.19 1.91 18.05
N SER A 278 9.74 1.76 16.80
CA SER A 278 10.60 1.55 15.64
C SER A 278 11.47 2.75 15.28
N PHE A 279 11.34 3.89 15.97
CA PHE A 279 12.26 5.03 15.81
C PHE A 279 13.68 4.73 16.29
N ALA A 280 13.85 3.65 17.07
CA ALA A 280 15.16 3.08 17.35
C ALA A 280 15.88 2.56 16.08
N GLU A 281 15.17 2.36 14.98
CA GLU A 281 15.75 1.90 13.71
C GLU A 281 16.35 3.05 12.88
N PRO A 282 17.56 2.89 12.30
CA PRO A 282 18.19 3.92 11.47
C PRO A 282 17.35 4.36 10.27
N TRP A 283 16.64 3.42 9.64
CA TRP A 283 15.83 3.71 8.44
C TRP A 283 14.68 4.66 8.74
N LEU A 284 14.05 4.55 9.93
CA LEU A 284 12.92 5.38 10.31
C LEU A 284 13.40 6.78 10.67
N ARG A 285 14.54 6.90 11.38
CA ARG A 285 15.19 8.20 11.64
C ARG A 285 15.54 8.93 10.35
N SER A 286 16.14 8.24 9.37
CA SER A 286 16.45 8.83 8.05
C SER A 286 15.19 9.36 7.37
N LEU A 287 14.12 8.57 7.35
CA LEU A 287 12.87 8.97 6.73
C LEU A 287 12.21 10.16 7.45
N THR A 288 12.20 10.16 8.78
CA THR A 288 11.71 11.29 9.59
C THR A 288 12.47 12.58 9.30
N LEU A 289 13.79 12.51 9.09
CA LEU A 289 14.61 13.67 8.71
C LEU A 289 14.29 14.16 7.29
N GLU A 290 14.18 13.24 6.33
CA GLU A 290 13.81 13.57 4.94
C GLU A 290 12.42 14.20 4.84
N LEU A 291 11.45 13.76 5.64
CA LEU A 291 10.11 14.37 5.67
C LEU A 291 10.14 15.82 6.16
N ARG A 292 10.99 16.13 7.15
CA ARG A 292 11.11 17.49 7.71
C ARG A 292 11.89 18.44 6.80
N HIS A 293 12.92 17.95 6.14
CA HIS A 293 13.92 18.81 5.47
C HIS A 293 14.02 18.58 3.96
N GLY A 294 13.26 17.64 3.40
CA GLY A 294 13.46 17.15 2.05
C GLY A 294 14.67 16.21 1.95
N THR A 295 14.87 15.63 0.78
CA THR A 295 16.08 14.82 0.52
C THR A 295 17.32 15.71 0.67
N PRO A 296 18.34 15.33 1.47
CA PRO A 296 19.59 16.07 1.50
C PRO A 296 20.15 16.12 0.09
N SER A 297 20.23 17.30 -0.51
CA SER A 297 20.96 17.47 -1.76
C SER A 297 22.35 16.89 -1.55
N ARG A 298 22.72 15.86 -2.33
CA ARG A 298 24.10 15.38 -2.42
C ARG A 298 24.96 16.58 -2.84
N ARG A 299 25.44 17.37 -1.88
CA ARG A 299 26.48 18.36 -2.13
C ARG A 299 27.66 17.53 -2.61
N HIS A 300 28.01 17.70 -3.89
CA HIS A 300 29.25 17.21 -4.44
C HIS A 300 30.37 17.55 -3.47
N HIS A 301 30.98 16.52 -2.87
CA HIS A 301 32.34 16.65 -2.36
C HIS A 301 33.24 16.87 -3.58
N VAL A 302 33.31 18.12 -4.04
CA VAL A 302 34.44 18.59 -4.82
C VAL A 302 35.60 18.62 -3.85
N ARG A 303 36.37 17.53 -3.86
CA ARG A 303 37.72 17.50 -3.31
C ARG A 303 38.51 18.62 -4.01
N ARG A 304 38.63 19.79 -3.39
CA ARG A 304 39.69 20.75 -3.71
C ARG A 304 41.00 20.15 -3.20
N GLY A 305 41.62 19.33 -4.03
CA GLY A 305 43.01 18.89 -3.86
C GLY A 305 43.94 19.96 -4.42
N SER A 306 44.53 20.73 -3.49
CA SER A 306 45.91 21.26 -3.50
C SER A 306 46.51 21.80 -4.79
N ARG A 307 46.57 23.13 -4.88
CA ARG A 307 47.67 23.88 -5.53
C ARG A 307 48.81 24.07 -4.52
N GLY A 308 50.05 23.99 -5.01
CA GLY A 308 51.29 24.37 -4.30
C GLY A 308 51.88 23.23 -3.48
N THR A 309 53.15 22.87 -3.60
CA THR A 309 54.39 23.66 -3.78
C THR A 309 55.32 22.95 -4.80
N ARG A 310 56.03 23.66 -5.69
CA ARG A 310 57.39 24.21 -5.50
C ARG A 310 58.35 23.29 -4.75
#